data_AF-A0A2V9W3L0-F1
#
_entry.id   AF-A0A2V9W3L0-F1
#
_cell.length_a   1.000
_cell.length_b   1.000
_cell.length_c   1.000
_cell.angle_alpha   90.00
_cell.angle_beta   90.00
_cell.angle_gamma   90.00
#
_symmetry.space_group_name_H-M   'P 1'
#
loop_
_entity.id
_entity.type
_entity.pdbx_description
1 polymer ?
#
loop_
_entity_poly.entity_id
_entity_poly.type
_entity_poly.pdbx_seq_one_letter_code
_entity_poly.pdbx_strand_id
1 'polypeptide(L)'
;MSLLNSAAVIVLLAIPSQVKWSYFAFGAVLAIGLVTIFLRGDWHRARGFDKLILFGPLFYAAPVAGFGTEHFTLAKNIASMVPAWIPWHQFWAYFVGVCFIAAALSLVTRIQAPLSASLLAFTFFLFVVLMDVPGWAQDPRDRFAITLALRQLSFSGGALALAASFTERERCKHILATIARYFITVPVLFYSFEQFRHGNYVPGIPLSRLTPEWIYGHAIWTYLAAVAYAPAAILLLMGKKTRAAATWLGLTVLFVELVVYLPIGIVERASLVGFNYMADTLMYGGAVLLLAGAMPHEGSSETSTDQQPREAREALPTH
;
A
#
# COMPACT_ATOMS: atom_id res chain seq x y z
N MET A 1 19.83 -28.17 -36.71
CA MET A 1 20.02 -27.01 -35.81
C MET A 1 18.81 -26.06 -35.84
N SER A 2 17.58 -26.52 -35.54
CA SER A 2 16.38 -25.65 -35.60
C SER A 2 15.30 -25.93 -34.54
N LEU A 3 15.19 -27.16 -34.03
CA LEU A 3 14.18 -27.50 -33.01
C LEU A 3 14.61 -27.21 -31.56
N LEU A 4 15.91 -27.29 -31.26
CA LEU A 4 16.44 -27.05 -29.90
C LEU A 4 16.38 -25.57 -29.47
N ASN A 5 16.48 -24.62 -30.42
CA ASN A 5 16.31 -23.19 -30.12
C ASN A 5 14.84 -22.81 -29.91
N SER A 6 13.89 -23.55 -30.51
CA SER A 6 12.47 -23.25 -30.34
C SER A 6 11.97 -23.65 -28.96
N ALA A 7 12.37 -24.80 -28.43
CA ALA A 7 11.97 -25.23 -27.09
C ALA A 7 12.55 -24.33 -25.98
N ALA A 8 13.83 -23.95 -26.08
CA ALA A 8 14.47 -23.05 -25.11
C ALA A 8 13.86 -21.62 -25.16
N VAL A 9 13.54 -21.10 -26.35
CA VAL A 9 12.86 -19.80 -26.51
C VAL A 9 11.41 -19.86 -26.04
N ILE A 10 10.69 -20.96 -26.29
CA ILE A 10 9.32 -21.17 -25.77
C ILE A 10 9.33 -21.26 -24.24
N VAL A 11 10.29 -21.95 -23.63
CA VAL A 11 10.46 -22.00 -22.16
C VAL A 11 10.82 -20.62 -21.60
N LEU A 12 11.64 -19.82 -22.29
CA LEU A 12 11.97 -18.43 -21.91
C LEU A 12 10.76 -17.47 -21.98
N LEU A 13 9.75 -17.82 -22.76
CA LEU A 13 8.48 -17.08 -22.93
C LEU A 13 7.32 -17.69 -22.14
N ALA A 14 7.47 -18.90 -21.61
CA ALA A 14 6.43 -19.62 -20.89
C ALA A 14 6.35 -19.14 -19.44
N ILE A 15 5.58 -18.07 -19.21
CA ILE A 15 5.20 -17.66 -17.85
C ILE A 15 4.33 -18.78 -17.24
N PRO A 16 4.64 -19.27 -16.03
CA PRO A 16 3.82 -20.26 -15.33
C PRO A 16 2.37 -19.81 -15.21
N SER A 17 1.42 -20.73 -15.32
CA SER A 17 -0.02 -20.41 -15.25
C SER A 17 -0.38 -19.68 -13.95
N GLN A 18 0.26 -20.05 -12.84
CA GLN A 18 0.06 -19.41 -11.54
C GLN A 18 0.42 -17.92 -11.57
N VAL A 19 1.54 -17.56 -12.20
CA VAL A 19 2.03 -16.18 -12.32
C VAL A 19 1.19 -15.37 -13.31
N LYS A 20 0.73 -16.00 -14.41
CA LYS A 20 -0.13 -15.36 -15.41
C LYS A 20 -1.41 -14.78 -14.81
N TRP A 21 -2.05 -15.50 -13.88
CA TRP A 21 -3.29 -15.04 -13.25
C TRP A 21 -3.07 -13.78 -12.40
N SER A 22 -1.96 -13.71 -11.65
CA SER A 22 -1.62 -12.52 -10.87
C SER A 22 -1.43 -11.28 -11.76
N TYR A 23 -0.63 -11.39 -12.82
CA TYR A 23 -0.44 -10.29 -13.77
C TYR A 23 -1.72 -9.91 -14.53
N PHE A 24 -2.55 -10.89 -14.88
CA PHE A 24 -3.82 -10.65 -15.57
C PHE A 24 -4.78 -9.83 -14.70
N ALA A 25 -5.01 -10.28 -13.46
CA ALA A 25 -5.91 -9.57 -12.54
C ALA A 25 -5.37 -8.17 -12.19
N PHE A 26 -4.07 -8.07 -11.91
CA PHE A 26 -3.37 -6.80 -11.69
C PHE A 26 -3.58 -5.83 -12.86
N GLY A 27 -3.26 -6.27 -14.09
CA GLY A 27 -3.35 -5.45 -15.29
C GLY A 27 -4.78 -5.06 -15.64
N ALA A 28 -5.74 -5.98 -15.47
CA ALA A 28 -7.15 -5.70 -15.70
C ALA A 28 -7.68 -4.63 -14.74
N VAL A 29 -7.36 -4.72 -13.45
CA VAL A 29 -7.79 -3.73 -12.45
C VAL A 29 -7.12 -2.37 -12.67
N LEU A 30 -5.83 -2.33 -13.05
CA LEU A 30 -5.18 -1.08 -13.48
C LEU A 30 -5.90 -0.44 -14.66
N ALA A 31 -6.19 -1.23 -15.71
CA ALA A 31 -6.85 -0.72 -16.91
C ALA A 31 -8.26 -0.20 -16.61
N ILE A 32 -9.07 -0.95 -15.85
CA ILE A 32 -10.41 -0.53 -15.43
C ILE A 32 -10.35 0.75 -14.61
N GLY A 33 -9.41 0.85 -13.65
CA GLY A 33 -9.24 2.05 -12.85
C GLY A 33 -8.84 3.26 -13.69
N LEU A 34 -7.93 3.08 -14.64
CA LEU A 34 -7.47 4.15 -15.52
C LEU A 34 -8.63 4.67 -16.38
N VAL A 35 -9.37 3.75 -17.00
CA VAL A 35 -10.58 4.09 -17.77
C VAL A 35 -11.59 4.81 -16.89
N THR A 36 -11.82 4.35 -15.66
CA THR A 36 -12.77 4.98 -14.73
C THR A 36 -12.37 6.41 -14.37
N ILE A 37 -11.08 6.68 -14.14
CA ILE A 37 -10.54 8.03 -13.87
C ILE A 37 -10.87 8.99 -15.02
N PHE A 38 -10.65 8.56 -16.27
CA PHE A 38 -10.91 9.40 -17.45
C PHE A 38 -12.40 9.57 -17.72
N LEU A 39 -13.19 8.49 -17.67
CA LEU A 39 -14.64 8.55 -17.92
C LEU A 39 -15.38 9.43 -16.91
N ARG A 40 -14.92 9.48 -15.64
CA ARG A 40 -15.52 10.34 -14.61
C ARG A 40 -15.00 11.79 -14.66
N GLY A 41 -14.05 12.10 -15.54
CA GLY A 41 -13.46 13.43 -15.68
C GLY A 41 -12.54 13.85 -14.52
N ASP A 42 -12.15 12.90 -13.65
CA ASP A 42 -11.33 13.19 -12.46
C ASP A 42 -9.95 13.74 -12.84
N TRP A 43 -9.38 13.25 -13.94
CA TRP A 43 -8.11 13.74 -14.48
C TRP A 43 -8.12 15.24 -14.80
N HIS A 44 -9.22 15.73 -15.37
CA HIS A 44 -9.37 17.14 -15.73
C HIS A 44 -9.62 18.03 -14.50
N ARG A 45 -10.21 17.46 -13.44
CA ARG A 45 -10.49 18.17 -12.18
C ARG A 45 -9.25 18.26 -11.29
N ALA A 46 -8.39 17.24 -11.31
CA ALA A 46 -7.17 17.21 -10.53
C ALA A 46 -6.12 18.22 -11.04
N ARG A 47 -5.47 18.93 -10.12
CA ARG A 47 -4.45 19.94 -10.42
C ARG A 47 -3.12 19.59 -9.76
N GLY A 48 -2.02 19.95 -10.41
CA GLY A 48 -0.67 19.76 -9.87
C GLY A 48 -0.42 18.34 -9.35
N PHE A 49 0.05 18.24 -8.10
CA PHE A 49 0.34 16.97 -7.42
C PHE A 49 -0.90 16.17 -7.02
N ASP A 50 -2.11 16.73 -7.04
CA ASP A 50 -3.33 15.96 -6.77
C ASP A 50 -3.58 14.89 -7.86
N LYS A 51 -3.01 15.08 -9.05
CA LYS A 51 -3.00 14.06 -10.10
C LYS A 51 -2.29 12.79 -9.66
N LEU A 52 -1.25 12.90 -8.82
CA LEU A 52 -0.54 11.75 -8.29
C LEU A 52 -1.43 10.98 -7.30
N ILE A 53 -2.10 11.71 -6.39
CA ILE A 53 -3.00 11.16 -5.38
C ILE A 53 -4.16 10.38 -6.03
N LEU A 54 -4.62 10.84 -7.20
CA LEU A 54 -5.68 10.17 -7.98
C LEU A 54 -5.33 8.72 -8.35
N PHE A 55 -4.04 8.38 -8.48
CA PHE A 55 -3.60 7.02 -8.77
C PHE A 55 -3.51 6.13 -7.51
N GLY A 56 -3.64 6.68 -6.31
CA GLY A 56 -3.59 5.93 -5.05
C GLY A 56 -4.51 4.70 -5.02
N PRO A 57 -5.83 4.84 -5.35
CA PRO A 57 -6.73 3.70 -5.44
C PRO A 57 -6.31 2.64 -6.47
N LEU A 58 -5.73 3.03 -7.61
CA LEU A 58 -5.26 2.09 -8.64
C LEU A 58 -4.06 1.29 -8.16
N PHE A 59 -3.04 2.00 -7.65
CA PHE A 59 -1.80 1.40 -7.15
C PHE A 59 -2.03 0.53 -5.91
N TYR A 60 -3.10 0.79 -5.16
CA TYR A 60 -3.53 -0.09 -4.07
C TYR A 60 -4.35 -1.29 -4.56
N ALA A 61 -5.35 -1.07 -5.42
CA ALA A 61 -6.29 -2.11 -5.84
C ALA A 61 -5.68 -3.16 -6.78
N ALA A 62 -4.77 -2.77 -7.68
CA ALA A 62 -4.20 -3.72 -8.63
C ALA A 62 -3.35 -4.83 -7.97
N PRO A 63 -2.43 -4.52 -7.03
CA PRO A 63 -1.78 -5.54 -6.21
C PRO A 63 -2.77 -6.42 -5.45
N VAL A 64 -3.80 -5.83 -4.83
CA VAL A 64 -4.85 -6.59 -4.11
C VAL A 64 -5.53 -7.60 -5.03
N ALA A 65 -5.78 -7.26 -6.29
CA ALA A 65 -6.33 -8.19 -7.28
C ALA A 65 -5.35 -9.34 -7.60
N GLY A 66 -4.06 -9.01 -7.81
CA GLY A 66 -3.00 -10.00 -8.02
C GLY A 66 -2.89 -10.99 -6.86
N PHE A 67 -2.76 -10.49 -5.64
CA PHE A 67 -2.73 -11.31 -4.42
C PHE A 67 -4.02 -12.08 -4.20
N GLY A 68 -5.17 -11.52 -4.61
CA GLY A 68 -6.44 -12.22 -4.61
C GLY A 68 -6.42 -13.48 -5.48
N THR A 69 -5.75 -13.45 -6.65
CA THR A 69 -5.59 -14.65 -7.47
C THR A 69 -4.64 -15.69 -6.87
N GLU A 70 -3.63 -15.25 -6.11
CA GLU A 70 -2.70 -16.15 -5.42
C GLU A 70 -3.38 -17.03 -4.37
N HIS A 71 -4.48 -16.55 -3.77
CA HIS A 71 -5.33 -17.36 -2.90
C HIS A 71 -5.95 -18.56 -3.59
N PHE A 72 -6.02 -18.57 -4.92
CA PHE A 72 -6.48 -19.72 -5.72
C PHE A 72 -5.30 -20.55 -6.25
N THR A 73 -4.27 -19.89 -6.79
CA THR A 73 -3.13 -20.57 -7.43
C THR A 73 -2.14 -21.16 -6.43
N LEU A 74 -2.07 -20.60 -5.22
CA LEU A 74 -1.25 -21.03 -4.10
C LEU A 74 -2.09 -21.43 -2.86
N ALA A 75 -3.34 -21.83 -3.06
CA ALA A 75 -4.30 -22.07 -1.99
C ALA A 75 -3.77 -22.96 -0.84
N LYS A 76 -3.01 -24.02 -1.15
CA LYS A 76 -2.41 -24.91 -0.15
C LYS A 76 -1.37 -24.19 0.72
N ASN A 77 -0.51 -23.38 0.11
CA ASN A 77 0.54 -22.63 0.81
C ASN A 77 -0.10 -21.59 1.73
N ILE A 78 -1.10 -20.85 1.23
CA ILE A 78 -1.82 -19.85 2.02
C ILE A 78 -2.63 -20.50 3.15
N ALA A 79 -3.31 -21.61 2.88
CA ALA A 79 -4.03 -22.36 3.91
C ALA A 79 -3.10 -22.84 5.04
N SER A 80 -1.84 -23.15 4.73
CA SER A 80 -0.86 -23.56 5.75
C SER A 80 -0.43 -22.43 6.69
N MET A 81 -0.68 -21.17 6.31
CA MET A 81 -0.37 -19.99 7.13
C MET A 81 -1.51 -19.66 8.12
N VAL A 82 -2.72 -20.17 7.88
CA VAL A 82 -3.86 -19.94 8.78
C VAL A 82 -3.56 -20.56 10.15
N PRO A 83 -3.74 -19.82 11.27
CA PRO A 83 -3.49 -20.34 12.61
C PRO A 83 -4.26 -21.64 12.90
N ALA A 84 -3.59 -22.62 13.52
CA ALA A 84 -4.13 -23.98 13.71
C ALA A 84 -5.44 -24.06 14.52
N TRP A 85 -5.79 -23.03 15.28
CA TRP A 85 -7.04 -22.96 16.04
C TRP A 85 -8.24 -22.49 15.20
N ILE A 86 -8.02 -21.99 13.98
CA ILE A 86 -9.08 -21.61 13.04
C ILE A 86 -9.42 -22.83 12.18
N PRO A 87 -10.66 -23.36 12.20
CA PRO A 87 -11.03 -24.47 11.34
C PRO A 87 -11.16 -24.05 9.86
N TRP A 88 -11.21 -25.04 8.97
CA TRP A 88 -11.44 -24.87 7.53
C TRP A 88 -10.45 -23.94 6.83
N HIS A 89 -9.14 -24.14 7.03
CA HIS A 89 -8.07 -23.30 6.48
C HIS A 89 -8.21 -23.03 4.96
N GLN A 90 -8.57 -24.06 4.20
CA GLN A 90 -8.72 -23.96 2.75
C GLN A 90 -9.94 -23.13 2.34
N PHE A 91 -11.02 -23.15 3.13
CA PHE A 91 -12.16 -22.25 2.91
C PHE A 91 -11.73 -20.79 3.07
N TRP A 92 -10.99 -20.45 4.13
CA TRP A 92 -10.51 -19.09 4.37
C TRP A 92 -9.57 -18.62 3.27
N ALA A 93 -8.68 -19.48 2.78
CA ALA A 93 -7.82 -19.15 1.64
C ALA A 93 -8.67 -18.70 0.43
N TYR A 94 -9.63 -19.51 -0.03
CA TYR A 94 -10.46 -19.12 -1.16
C TYR A 94 -11.37 -17.92 -0.88
N PHE A 95 -11.98 -17.86 0.31
CA PHE A 95 -12.89 -16.78 0.70
C PHE A 95 -12.19 -15.42 0.68
N VAL A 96 -10.99 -15.32 1.27
CA VAL A 96 -10.18 -14.09 1.23
C VAL A 96 -9.82 -13.74 -0.21
N GLY A 97 -9.46 -14.73 -1.04
CA GLY A 97 -9.20 -14.52 -2.47
C GLY A 97 -10.35 -13.87 -3.23
N VAL A 98 -11.58 -14.38 -3.03
CA VAL A 98 -12.80 -13.79 -3.61
C VAL A 98 -12.99 -12.36 -3.11
N CYS A 99 -12.87 -12.14 -1.80
CA CYS A 99 -13.03 -10.82 -1.19
C CYS A 99 -12.00 -9.82 -1.72
N PHE A 100 -10.74 -10.22 -1.94
CA PHE A 100 -9.69 -9.36 -2.48
C PHE A 100 -9.99 -8.94 -3.92
N ILE A 101 -10.38 -9.87 -4.80
CA ILE A 101 -10.74 -9.54 -6.18
C ILE A 101 -11.98 -8.62 -6.21
N ALA A 102 -13.01 -8.95 -5.43
CA ALA A 102 -14.23 -8.14 -5.34
C ALA A 102 -13.94 -6.73 -4.81
N ALA A 103 -13.11 -6.62 -3.76
CA ALA A 103 -12.71 -5.34 -3.20
C ALA A 103 -11.88 -4.52 -4.21
N ALA A 104 -10.93 -5.14 -4.92
CA ALA A 104 -10.15 -4.45 -5.94
C ALA A 104 -11.03 -3.81 -7.02
N LEU A 105 -12.00 -4.57 -7.55
CA LEU A 105 -12.99 -4.08 -8.52
C LEU A 105 -13.88 -2.98 -7.93
N SER A 106 -14.33 -3.14 -6.69
CA SER A 106 -15.12 -2.15 -5.97
C SER A 106 -14.39 -0.82 -5.80
N LEU A 107 -13.10 -0.85 -5.43
CA LEU A 107 -12.28 0.34 -5.25
C LEU A 107 -12.10 1.12 -6.56
N VAL A 108 -11.82 0.43 -7.68
CA VAL A 108 -11.58 1.10 -8.97
C VAL A 108 -12.85 1.56 -9.67
N THR A 109 -13.97 0.83 -9.54
CA THR A 109 -15.27 1.22 -10.12
C THR A 109 -16.05 2.23 -9.27
N ARG A 110 -15.65 2.37 -8.00
CA ARG A 110 -16.34 3.12 -6.93
C ARG A 110 -17.70 2.55 -6.51
N ILE A 111 -18.01 1.32 -6.89
CA ILE A 111 -19.25 0.65 -6.48
C ILE A 111 -19.01 0.02 -5.11
N GLN A 112 -19.73 0.45 -4.07
CA GLN A 112 -19.55 -0.02 -2.68
C GLN A 112 -18.13 0.22 -2.11
N ALA A 113 -17.38 1.20 -2.66
CA ALA A 113 -16.01 1.49 -2.23
C ALA A 113 -15.83 1.77 -0.72
N PRO A 114 -16.74 2.48 -0.03
CA PRO A 114 -16.59 2.73 1.42
C PRO A 114 -16.61 1.43 2.24
N LEU A 115 -17.53 0.52 1.89
CA LEU A 115 -17.64 -0.78 2.55
C LEU A 115 -16.40 -1.63 2.25
N SER A 116 -16.01 -1.75 0.99
CA SER A 116 -14.84 -2.54 0.58
C SER A 116 -13.54 -2.03 1.20
N ALA A 117 -13.33 -0.71 1.25
CA ALA A 117 -12.18 -0.11 1.92
C ALA A 117 -12.16 -0.43 3.42
N SER A 118 -13.31 -0.34 4.09
CA SER A 118 -13.41 -0.66 5.53
C SER A 118 -13.14 -2.14 5.81
N LEU A 119 -13.69 -3.04 4.99
CA LEU A 119 -13.47 -4.48 5.12
C LEU A 119 -12.02 -4.87 4.80
N LEU A 120 -11.39 -4.26 3.80
CA LEU A 120 -9.97 -4.46 3.51
C LEU A 120 -9.09 -3.99 4.68
N ALA A 121 -9.35 -2.80 5.23
CA ALA A 121 -8.62 -2.27 6.38
C ALA A 121 -8.71 -3.23 7.57
N PHE A 122 -9.92 -3.73 7.84
CA PHE A 122 -10.16 -4.72 8.90
C PHE A 122 -9.47 -6.05 8.62
N THR A 123 -9.53 -6.56 7.38
CA THR A 123 -8.90 -7.84 7.01
C THR A 123 -7.39 -7.81 7.18
N PHE A 124 -6.71 -6.76 6.68
CA PHE A 124 -5.27 -6.62 6.88
C PHE A 124 -4.91 -6.42 8.35
N PHE A 125 -5.73 -5.69 9.11
CA PHE A 125 -5.52 -5.56 10.55
C PHE A 125 -5.64 -6.91 11.27
N LEU A 126 -6.59 -7.76 10.88
CA LEU A 126 -6.71 -9.12 11.41
C LEU A 126 -5.47 -9.96 11.09
N PHE A 127 -4.91 -9.86 9.88
CA PHE A 127 -3.65 -10.55 9.56
C PHE A 127 -2.51 -10.09 10.48
N VAL A 128 -2.41 -8.79 10.74
CA VAL A 128 -1.41 -8.24 11.67
C VAL A 128 -1.56 -8.86 13.06
N VAL A 129 -2.76 -8.83 13.65
CA VAL A 129 -2.95 -9.22 15.05
C VAL A 129 -3.05 -10.73 15.26
N LEU A 130 -3.53 -11.49 14.27
CA LEU A 130 -3.75 -12.94 14.39
C LEU A 130 -2.59 -13.76 13.82
N MET A 131 -1.78 -13.21 12.92
CA MET A 131 -0.74 -13.95 12.20
C MET A 131 0.63 -13.28 12.32
N ASP A 132 0.77 -12.04 11.86
CA ASP A 132 2.09 -11.43 11.70
C ASP A 132 2.75 -11.08 13.03
N VAL A 133 2.02 -10.45 13.96
CA VAL A 133 2.52 -10.10 15.30
C VAL A 133 2.77 -11.36 16.13
N PRO A 134 1.86 -12.35 16.20
CA PRO A 134 2.16 -13.63 16.84
C PRO A 134 3.37 -14.35 16.24
N GLY A 135 3.54 -14.31 14.90
CA GLY A 135 4.69 -14.88 14.21
C GLY A 135 6.00 -14.19 14.62
N TRP A 136 6.05 -12.87 14.62
CA TRP A 136 7.20 -12.11 15.11
C TRP A 136 7.47 -12.36 16.61
N ALA A 137 6.44 -12.53 17.43
CA ALA A 137 6.62 -12.78 18.86
C ALA A 137 7.30 -14.13 19.17
N GLN A 138 7.31 -15.08 18.23
CA GLN A 138 8.04 -16.35 18.38
C GLN A 138 9.56 -16.19 18.24
N ASP A 139 10.01 -15.26 17.38
CA ASP A 139 11.41 -14.83 17.30
C ASP A 139 11.50 -13.30 17.17
N PRO A 140 11.48 -12.56 18.30
CA PRO A 140 11.50 -11.11 18.28
C PRO A 140 12.77 -10.49 17.67
N ARG A 141 13.82 -11.30 17.45
CA ARG A 141 15.07 -10.87 16.82
C ARG A 141 15.00 -10.91 15.29
N ASP A 142 13.99 -11.57 14.72
CA ASP A 142 13.76 -11.57 13.28
C ASP A 142 13.22 -10.20 12.82
N ARG A 143 14.13 -9.39 12.30
CA ARG A 143 13.84 -8.07 11.74
C ARG A 143 12.89 -8.15 10.53
N PHE A 144 12.86 -9.26 9.80
CA PHE A 144 11.97 -9.42 8.65
C PHE A 144 10.55 -9.73 9.08
N ALA A 145 10.36 -10.51 10.16
CA ALA A 145 9.03 -10.78 10.71
C ALA A 145 8.33 -9.50 11.20
N ILE A 146 9.03 -8.62 11.92
CA ILE A 146 8.45 -7.32 12.30
C ILE A 146 8.25 -6.39 11.10
N THR A 147 9.15 -6.41 10.12
CA THR A 147 8.99 -5.65 8.87
C THR A 147 7.74 -6.09 8.12
N LEU A 148 7.49 -7.40 8.07
CA LEU A 148 6.30 -7.97 7.45
C LEU A 148 5.02 -7.52 8.17
N ALA A 149 4.99 -7.57 9.50
CA ALA A 149 3.85 -7.11 10.30
C ALA A 149 3.58 -5.61 10.08
N LEU A 150 4.63 -4.78 10.06
CA LEU A 150 4.52 -3.34 9.81
C LEU A 150 4.07 -3.04 8.37
N ARG A 151 4.40 -3.90 7.40
CA ARG A 151 3.94 -3.80 6.01
C ARG A 151 2.45 -4.03 5.94
N GLN A 152 1.97 -5.11 6.55
CA GLN A 152 0.53 -5.41 6.60
C GLN A 152 -0.24 -4.33 7.38
N LEU A 153 0.36 -3.76 8.43
CA LEU A 153 -0.22 -2.61 9.15
C LEU A 153 -0.35 -1.38 8.25
N SER A 154 0.66 -1.10 7.41
CA SER A 154 0.61 -0.01 6.43
C SER A 154 -0.47 -0.25 5.38
N PHE A 155 -0.65 -1.48 4.91
CA PHE A 155 -1.73 -1.85 3.99
C PHE A 155 -3.11 -1.64 4.63
N SER A 156 -3.29 -2.03 5.90
CA SER A 156 -4.49 -1.71 6.67
C SER A 156 -4.71 -0.19 6.75
N GLY A 157 -3.66 0.57 7.06
CA GLY A 157 -3.70 2.03 7.12
C GLY A 157 -4.10 2.69 5.81
N GLY A 158 -3.61 2.19 4.66
CA GLY A 158 -4.00 2.70 3.35
C GLY A 158 -5.49 2.53 3.04
N ALA A 159 -6.02 1.33 3.28
CA ALA A 159 -7.45 1.08 3.13
C ALA A 159 -8.29 1.90 4.13
N LEU A 160 -7.80 2.08 5.36
CA LEU A 160 -8.47 2.89 6.38
C LEU A 160 -8.49 4.39 6.00
N ALA A 161 -7.42 4.90 5.40
CA ALA A 161 -7.37 6.25 4.86
C ALA A 161 -8.40 6.44 3.73
N LEU A 162 -8.51 5.46 2.83
CA LEU A 162 -9.53 5.48 1.79
C LEU A 162 -10.96 5.46 2.38
N ALA A 163 -11.22 4.62 3.38
CA ALA A 163 -12.50 4.61 4.08
C ALA A 163 -12.81 5.95 4.77
N ALA A 164 -11.80 6.59 5.37
CA ALA A 164 -11.95 7.92 5.97
C ALA A 164 -12.38 8.98 4.94
N SER A 165 -11.89 8.88 3.69
CA SER A 165 -12.24 9.83 2.61
C SER A 165 -13.73 9.79 2.21
N PHE A 166 -14.44 8.70 2.52
CA PHE A 166 -15.87 8.55 2.27
C PHE A 166 -16.73 8.86 3.50
N THR A 167 -16.13 9.18 4.65
CA THR A 167 -16.85 9.38 5.90
C THR A 167 -17.35 10.81 6.03
N GLU A 168 -18.67 11.01 6.11
CA GLU A 168 -19.29 12.35 6.23
C GLU A 168 -19.13 12.96 7.62
N ARG A 169 -19.15 12.13 8.67
CA ARG A 169 -19.01 12.62 10.06
C ARG A 169 -17.57 13.05 10.32
N GLU A 170 -17.33 14.35 10.35
CA GLU A 170 -15.99 14.95 10.50
C GLU A 170 -15.18 14.37 11.67
N ARG A 171 -15.81 14.14 12.83
CA ARG A 171 -15.13 13.50 13.97
C ARG A 171 -14.64 12.08 13.64
N CYS A 172 -15.47 11.25 13.02
CA CYS A 172 -15.10 9.88 12.65
C CYS A 172 -14.04 9.88 11.55
N LYS A 173 -14.20 10.72 10.53
CA LYS A 173 -13.21 10.94 9.47
C LYS A 173 -11.85 11.33 10.06
N HIS A 174 -11.80 12.29 10.96
CA HIS A 174 -10.55 12.71 11.63
C HIS A 174 -9.90 11.56 12.41
N ILE A 175 -10.70 10.78 13.16
CA ILE A 175 -10.19 9.63 13.91
C ILE A 175 -9.61 8.56 12.97
N LEU A 176 -10.36 8.15 11.95
CA LEU A 176 -9.93 7.14 10.97
C LEU A 176 -8.66 7.59 10.23
N ALA A 177 -8.64 8.84 9.77
CA ALA A 177 -7.48 9.45 9.11
C ALA A 177 -6.26 9.51 10.04
N THR A 178 -6.47 9.80 11.33
CA THR A 178 -5.40 9.82 12.33
C THR A 178 -4.83 8.43 12.58
N ILE A 179 -5.67 7.41 12.73
CA ILE A 179 -5.24 6.02 12.90
C ILE A 179 -4.47 5.56 11.67
N ALA A 180 -5.00 5.80 10.47
CA ALA A 180 -4.34 5.48 9.20
C ALA A 180 -2.95 6.14 9.09
N ARG A 181 -2.85 7.40 9.50
CA ARG A 181 -1.57 8.13 9.55
C ARG A 181 -0.56 7.43 10.44
N TYR A 182 -0.94 6.99 11.64
CA TYR A 182 -0.03 6.26 12.53
C TYR A 182 0.31 4.85 12.02
N PHE A 183 -0.66 4.14 11.45
CA PHE A 183 -0.47 2.82 10.84
C PHE A 183 0.54 2.83 9.70
N ILE A 184 0.68 3.95 8.99
CA ILE A 184 1.69 4.11 7.93
C ILE A 184 2.98 4.73 8.49
N THR A 185 2.89 5.79 9.29
CA THR A 185 4.08 6.58 9.64
C THR A 185 5.03 5.86 10.61
N VAL A 186 4.50 5.01 11.50
CA VAL A 186 5.34 4.21 12.42
C VAL A 186 6.18 3.21 11.61
N PRO A 187 5.60 2.42 10.69
CA PRO A 187 6.36 1.63 9.72
C PRO A 187 7.37 2.43 8.91
N VAL A 188 7.00 3.60 8.36
CA VAL A 188 7.94 4.43 7.55
C VAL A 188 9.19 4.80 8.35
N LEU A 189 9.01 5.22 9.61
CA LEU A 189 10.12 5.57 10.47
C LEU A 189 11.03 4.36 10.74
N PHE A 190 10.43 3.21 11.03
CA PHE A 190 11.15 1.96 11.22
C PHE A 190 11.92 1.55 9.94
N TYR A 191 11.28 1.62 8.77
CA TYR A 191 11.91 1.30 7.49
C TYR A 191 13.06 2.24 7.14
N SER A 192 12.93 3.53 7.48
CA SER A 192 14.04 4.48 7.31
C SER A 192 15.28 4.02 8.08
N PHE A 193 15.12 3.66 9.36
CA PHE A 193 16.21 3.17 10.20
C PHE A 193 16.81 1.86 9.70
N GLU A 194 15.98 0.87 9.36
CA GLU A 194 16.43 -0.42 8.82
C GLU A 194 17.23 -0.24 7.52
N GLN A 195 16.77 0.61 6.60
CA GLN A 195 17.48 0.88 5.35
C GLN A 195 18.85 1.54 5.58
N PHE A 196 18.97 2.46 6.55
CA PHE A 196 20.28 3.03 6.91
C PHE A 196 21.27 1.98 7.40
N ARG A 197 20.80 0.95 8.09
CA ARG A 197 21.64 -0.15 8.59
C ARG A 197 21.97 -1.19 7.51
N HIS A 198 21.15 -1.28 6.47
CA HIS A 198 21.14 -2.40 5.53
C HIS A 198 21.08 -1.93 4.07
N GLY A 199 22.09 -1.15 3.65
CA GLY A 199 22.14 -0.54 2.32
C GLY A 199 22.16 -1.51 1.13
N ASN A 200 22.46 -2.79 1.33
CA ASN A 200 22.51 -3.80 0.27
C ASN A 200 21.15 -4.47 -0.04
N TYR A 201 20.12 -4.21 0.77
CA TYR A 201 18.76 -4.72 0.55
C TYR A 201 17.95 -3.77 -0.34
N VAL A 202 16.89 -4.29 -0.94
CA VAL A 202 16.01 -3.47 -1.78
C VAL A 202 15.42 -2.30 -0.97
N PRO A 203 15.41 -1.06 -1.52
CA PRO A 203 14.80 0.11 -0.89
C PRO A 203 13.28 -0.07 -0.70
N GLY A 204 12.66 0.77 0.11
CA GLY A 204 11.22 0.78 0.32
C GLY A 204 10.82 -0.01 1.56
N ILE A 205 10.37 -1.25 1.38
CA ILE A 205 10.05 -2.16 2.48
C ILE A 205 11.25 -3.11 2.67
N PRO A 206 12.01 -3.01 3.78
CA PRO A 206 13.31 -3.67 3.95
C PRO A 206 13.22 -5.18 4.28
N LEU A 207 12.55 -5.93 3.41
CA LEU A 207 12.45 -7.39 3.46
C LEU A 207 13.75 -8.07 3.04
N SER A 208 13.78 -9.40 3.00
CA SER A 208 15.00 -10.21 2.85
C SER A 208 15.71 -10.15 1.49
N ARG A 209 15.14 -9.45 0.51
CA ARG A 209 15.68 -9.41 -0.85
C ARG A 209 16.84 -8.42 -0.96
N LEU A 210 17.96 -8.92 -1.47
CA LEU A 210 19.09 -8.08 -1.84
C LEU A 210 18.80 -7.35 -3.16
N THR A 211 19.31 -6.13 -3.28
CA THR A 211 19.26 -5.40 -4.55
C THR A 211 20.14 -6.13 -5.57
N PRO A 212 19.58 -6.58 -6.71
CA PRO A 212 20.37 -7.33 -7.70
C PRO A 212 21.57 -6.55 -8.23
N GLU A 213 22.67 -7.25 -8.50
CA GLU A 213 23.93 -6.63 -8.95
C GLU A 213 23.81 -5.87 -10.29
N TRP A 214 22.87 -6.27 -11.14
CA TRP A 214 22.60 -5.59 -12.42
C TRP A 214 21.87 -4.25 -12.25
N ILE A 215 21.41 -3.91 -11.04
CA ILE A 215 20.91 -2.58 -10.71
C ILE A 215 22.11 -1.71 -10.28
N TYR A 216 22.51 -0.82 -11.19
CA TYR A 216 23.62 0.08 -10.93
C TYR A 216 23.35 0.98 -9.72
N GLY A 217 24.36 1.17 -8.86
CA GLY A 217 24.22 2.00 -7.66
C GLY A 217 23.30 1.39 -6.59
N HIS A 218 23.24 0.06 -6.48
CA HIS A 218 22.31 -0.66 -5.61
C HIS A 218 22.15 -0.09 -4.19
N ALA A 219 23.25 0.33 -3.54
CA ALA A 219 23.18 0.94 -2.21
C ALA A 219 22.68 2.39 -2.19
N ILE A 220 22.92 3.14 -3.27
CA ILE A 220 22.51 4.54 -3.41
C ILE A 220 20.99 4.64 -3.31
N TRP A 221 20.26 3.75 -3.98
CA TRP A 221 18.79 3.76 -3.95
C TRP A 221 18.22 3.53 -2.54
N THR A 222 18.83 2.62 -1.78
CA THR A 222 18.46 2.32 -0.39
C THR A 222 18.71 3.50 0.54
N TYR A 223 19.86 4.16 0.42
CA TYR A 223 20.14 5.35 1.22
C TYR A 223 19.29 6.56 0.82
N LEU A 224 19.01 6.75 -0.47
CA LEU A 224 18.11 7.82 -0.92
C LEU A 224 16.68 7.62 -0.40
N ALA A 225 16.16 6.38 -0.45
CA ALA A 225 14.87 6.06 0.14
C ALA A 225 14.86 6.32 1.65
N ALA A 226 15.91 5.91 2.38
CA ALA A 226 16.03 6.13 3.81
C ALA A 226 16.01 7.63 4.19
N VAL A 227 16.78 8.45 3.46
CA VAL A 227 16.86 9.92 3.64
C VAL A 227 15.55 10.61 3.31
N ALA A 228 14.77 10.10 2.36
CA ALA A 228 13.45 10.64 2.05
C ALA A 228 12.38 10.21 3.08
N TYR A 229 12.46 8.96 3.58
CA TYR A 229 11.51 8.40 4.53
C TYR A 229 11.59 9.08 5.90
N ALA A 230 12.79 9.39 6.40
CA ALA A 230 12.99 10.01 7.71
C ALA A 230 12.24 11.35 7.90
N PRO A 231 12.47 12.40 7.08
CA PRO A 231 11.79 13.68 7.25
C PRO A 231 10.29 13.58 7.00
N ALA A 232 9.86 12.76 6.03
CA ALA A 232 8.44 12.52 5.79
C ALA A 232 7.76 11.88 7.01
N ALA A 233 8.37 10.87 7.61
CA ALA A 233 7.85 10.22 8.81
C ALA A 233 7.79 11.17 10.01
N ILE A 234 8.81 12.02 10.21
CA ILE A 234 8.82 13.01 11.29
C ILE A 234 7.68 14.02 11.11
N LEU A 235 7.51 14.57 9.91
CA LEU A 235 6.42 15.51 9.61
C LEU A 235 5.03 14.87 9.83
N LEU A 236 4.86 13.63 9.35
CA LEU A 236 3.64 12.86 9.53
C LEU A 236 3.37 12.55 11.01
N LEU A 237 4.37 12.21 11.81
CA LEU A 237 4.22 12.02 13.27
C LEU A 237 3.79 13.30 13.98
N MET A 238 4.43 14.42 13.64
CA MET A 238 4.14 15.73 14.23
C MET A 238 2.79 16.32 13.78
N GLY A 239 2.14 15.73 12.78
CA GLY A 239 0.90 16.28 12.21
C GLY A 239 1.12 17.57 11.42
N LYS A 240 2.33 17.79 10.91
CA LYS A 240 2.70 18.98 10.16
C LYS A 240 2.80 18.66 8.68
N LYS A 241 2.17 19.48 7.83
CA LYS A 241 2.18 19.33 6.36
C LYS A 241 1.89 17.88 5.93
N THR A 242 0.92 17.23 6.59
CA THR A 242 0.72 15.78 6.48
C THR A 242 0.39 15.35 5.06
N ARG A 243 -0.44 16.13 4.35
CA ARG A 243 -0.76 15.89 2.95
C ARG A 243 0.49 15.95 2.07
N ALA A 244 1.28 17.03 2.14
CA ALA A 244 2.49 17.16 1.33
C ALA A 244 3.55 16.10 1.69
N ALA A 245 3.74 15.80 2.98
CA ALA A 245 4.66 14.76 3.43
C ALA A 245 4.27 13.37 2.89
N ALA A 246 2.98 13.01 2.96
CA ALA A 246 2.49 11.77 2.38
C ALA A 246 2.62 11.75 0.85
N THR A 247 2.33 12.85 0.15
CA THR A 247 2.50 12.94 -1.31
C THR A 247 3.96 12.74 -1.72
N TRP A 248 4.91 13.39 -1.03
CA TRP A 248 6.35 13.24 -1.28
C TRP A 248 6.85 11.83 -0.98
N LEU A 249 6.37 11.23 0.11
CA LEU A 249 6.67 9.84 0.44
C LEU A 249 6.14 8.89 -0.66
N GLY A 250 4.90 9.08 -1.11
CA GLY A 250 4.31 8.30 -2.20
C GLY A 250 5.10 8.45 -3.50
N LEU A 251 5.51 9.68 -3.85
CA LEU A 251 6.39 9.93 -5.00
C LEU A 251 7.74 9.22 -4.89
N THR A 252 8.33 9.20 -3.69
CA THR A 252 9.58 8.49 -3.41
C THR A 252 9.41 6.98 -3.62
N VAL A 253 8.33 6.40 -3.09
CA VAL A 253 8.04 4.97 -3.26
C VAL A 253 7.83 4.64 -4.74
N LEU A 254 7.11 5.48 -5.49
CA LEU A 254 6.91 5.27 -6.93
C LEU A 254 8.19 5.42 -7.75
N PHE A 255 9.10 6.32 -7.36
CA PHE A 255 10.40 6.40 -7.99
C PHE A 255 11.21 5.13 -7.75
N VAL A 256 11.23 4.63 -6.51
CA VAL A 256 11.85 3.35 -6.14
C VAL A 256 11.21 2.18 -6.90
N GLU A 257 9.88 2.18 -7.02
CA GLU A 257 9.12 1.20 -7.78
C GLU A 257 9.61 1.14 -9.22
N LEU A 258 9.71 2.29 -9.89
CA LEU A 258 10.13 2.37 -11.29
C LEU A 258 11.59 1.99 -11.53
N VAL A 259 12.50 2.37 -10.63
CA VAL A 259 13.95 2.18 -10.81
C VAL A 259 14.43 0.82 -10.33
N VAL A 260 13.75 0.22 -9.35
CA VAL A 260 14.20 -1.04 -8.72
C VAL A 260 13.21 -2.17 -8.95
N TYR A 261 11.96 -2.00 -8.53
CA TYR A 261 11.01 -3.11 -8.44
C TYR A 261 10.39 -3.51 -9.78
N LEU A 262 10.07 -2.54 -10.63
CA LEU A 262 9.56 -2.81 -11.97
C LEU A 262 10.61 -3.54 -12.82
N PRO A 263 11.90 -3.14 -12.86
CA PRO A 263 12.96 -3.93 -13.48
C PRO A 263 13.06 -5.35 -12.90
N ILE A 264 12.99 -5.51 -11.58
CA ILE A 264 12.99 -6.84 -10.93
C ILE A 264 11.81 -7.67 -11.43
N GLY A 265 10.60 -7.10 -11.45
CA GLY A 265 9.39 -7.75 -11.92
C GLY A 265 9.45 -8.13 -13.41
N ILE A 266 10.14 -7.36 -14.25
CA ILE A 266 10.33 -7.66 -15.68
C ILE A 266 11.31 -8.82 -15.88
N VAL A 267 12.46 -8.77 -15.18
CA VAL A 267 13.49 -9.82 -15.24
C VAL A 267 12.93 -11.13 -14.69
N GLU A 268 12.21 -11.06 -13.56
CA GLU A 268 11.60 -12.20 -12.88
C GLU A 268 10.11 -12.39 -13.22
N ARG A 269 9.68 -11.97 -14.42
CA ARG A 269 8.28 -12.06 -14.87
C ARG A 269 7.63 -13.45 -14.80
N ALA A 270 8.44 -14.49 -14.70
CA ALA A 270 8.02 -15.89 -14.57
C ALA A 270 8.00 -16.38 -13.11
N SER A 271 8.26 -15.50 -12.14
CA SER A 271 8.35 -15.78 -10.70
C SER A 271 7.30 -15.00 -9.92
N LEU A 272 6.58 -15.68 -9.03
CA LEU A 272 5.70 -15.00 -8.06
C LEU A 272 6.51 -14.14 -7.08
N VAL A 273 7.75 -14.50 -6.79
CA VAL A 273 8.60 -13.69 -5.90
C VAL A 273 8.85 -12.32 -6.52
N GLY A 274 9.25 -12.27 -7.79
CA GLY A 274 9.47 -11.01 -8.52
C GLY A 274 8.20 -10.16 -8.60
N PHE A 275 7.07 -10.79 -8.93
CA PHE A 275 5.76 -10.13 -8.92
C PHE A 275 5.39 -9.58 -7.54
N ASN A 276 5.56 -10.37 -6.47
CA ASN A 276 5.13 -9.98 -5.12
C ASN A 276 5.94 -8.81 -4.57
N TYR A 277 7.25 -8.76 -4.80
CA TYR A 277 8.06 -7.60 -4.39
C TYR A 277 7.64 -6.31 -5.11
N MET A 278 7.34 -6.39 -6.40
CA MET A 278 6.82 -5.28 -7.20
C MET A 278 5.42 -4.86 -6.74
N ALA A 279 4.49 -5.81 -6.64
CA ALA A 279 3.13 -5.56 -6.24
C ALA A 279 3.02 -5.02 -4.80
N ASP A 280 3.80 -5.55 -3.85
CA ASP A 280 3.84 -5.09 -2.46
C ASP A 280 4.29 -3.63 -2.37
N THR A 281 5.36 -3.27 -3.10
CA THR A 281 5.93 -1.93 -3.06
C THR A 281 5.01 -0.93 -3.74
N LEU A 282 4.41 -1.28 -4.88
CA LEU A 282 3.37 -0.48 -5.51
C LEU A 282 2.15 -0.29 -4.61
N MET A 283 1.70 -1.36 -3.93
CA MET A 283 0.59 -1.31 -2.99
C MET A 283 0.89 -0.38 -1.81
N TYR A 284 2.13 -0.41 -1.32
CA TYR A 284 2.59 0.49 -0.27
C TYR A 284 2.60 1.95 -0.73
N GLY A 285 3.08 2.22 -1.94
CA GLY A 285 2.97 3.55 -2.57
C GLY A 285 1.51 4.00 -2.71
N GLY A 286 0.63 3.10 -3.13
CA GLY A 286 -0.83 3.32 -3.17
C GLY A 286 -1.39 3.66 -1.79
N ALA A 287 -1.05 2.91 -0.75
CA ALA A 287 -1.48 3.15 0.62
C ALA A 287 -1.06 4.54 1.14
N VAL A 288 0.17 4.96 0.84
CA VAL A 288 0.69 6.28 1.18
C VAL A 288 -0.05 7.39 0.41
N LEU A 289 -0.35 7.20 -0.87
CA LEU A 289 -1.12 8.16 -1.66
C LEU A 289 -2.59 8.25 -1.20
N LEU A 290 -3.19 7.15 -0.79
CA LEU A 290 -4.50 7.12 -0.14
C LEU A 290 -4.48 7.94 1.15
N LEU A 291 -3.42 7.82 1.96
CA LEU A 291 -3.21 8.67 3.13
C LEU A 291 -3.12 10.14 2.75
N ALA A 292 -2.34 10.50 1.72
CA ALA A 292 -2.26 11.89 1.24
C ALA A 292 -3.65 12.44 0.87
N GLY A 293 -4.48 11.63 0.20
CA GLY A 293 -5.87 11.97 -0.13
C GLY A 293 -6.76 12.23 1.08
N ALA A 294 -6.54 11.50 2.18
CA ALA A 294 -7.30 11.64 3.42
C ALA A 294 -6.84 12.79 4.33
N MET A 295 -5.64 13.33 4.10
CA MET A 295 -5.10 14.45 4.88
C MET A 295 -5.68 15.80 4.43
N PRO A 296 -5.90 16.74 5.37
CA PRO A 296 -6.44 18.07 5.07
C PRO A 296 -5.52 18.85 4.12
N HIS A 297 -6.11 19.78 3.35
CA HIS A 297 -5.34 20.69 2.52
C HIS A 297 -4.59 21.70 3.40
N GLU A 298 -3.40 22.08 2.99
CA GLU A 298 -2.60 23.08 3.69
C GLU A 298 -3.38 24.41 3.71
N GLY A 299 -3.64 24.95 4.90
CA GLY A 299 -4.45 26.16 5.11
C GLY A 299 -5.87 25.95 5.65
N SER A 300 -6.42 24.72 5.66
CA SER A 300 -7.77 24.49 6.21
C SER A 300 -7.84 24.39 7.74
N SER A 301 -6.70 24.19 8.40
CA SER A 301 -6.63 23.98 9.87
C SER A 301 -6.41 25.26 10.66
N GLU A 302 -5.98 26.35 10.03
CA GLU A 302 -5.74 27.64 10.71
C GLU A 302 -7.05 28.40 10.98
N THR A 303 -8.13 28.10 10.26
CA THR A 303 -9.40 28.84 10.39
C THR A 303 -10.36 28.27 11.44
N SER A 304 -10.24 26.99 11.82
CA SER A 304 -11.21 26.35 12.74
C SER A 304 -10.95 26.57 14.22
N THR A 305 -9.76 27.01 14.60
CA THR A 305 -9.41 27.20 16.03
C THR A 305 -9.61 28.65 16.49
N ASP A 306 -9.78 29.60 15.56
CA ASP A 306 -9.83 31.04 15.87
C ASP A 306 -11.20 31.71 15.59
N GLN A 307 -12.19 30.95 15.10
CA GLN A 307 -13.53 31.48 14.78
C GLN A 307 -14.65 30.66 15.43
N GLN A 308 -14.83 30.83 16.75
CA GLN A 308 -16.12 31.18 17.41
C GLN A 308 -16.09 30.91 18.94
N PRO A 309 -16.63 31.81 19.79
CA PRO A 309 -16.84 33.25 19.58
C PRO A 309 -16.33 34.12 20.75
N ARG A 310 -15.46 35.09 20.45
CA ARG A 310 -15.31 36.30 21.29
C ARG A 310 -16.59 37.16 21.31
N GLU A 311 -17.51 36.95 20.38
CA GLU A 311 -18.81 37.64 20.32
C GLU A 311 -19.77 37.27 21.46
N ALA A 312 -19.53 36.18 22.20
CA ALA A 312 -20.37 35.82 23.37
C ALA A 312 -19.98 36.55 24.67
N ARG A 313 -18.88 37.34 24.68
CA ARG A 313 -18.41 38.04 25.89
C ARG A 313 -18.77 39.53 25.96
N GLU A 314 -19.35 40.11 24.91
CA GLU A 314 -19.72 41.54 24.88
C GLU A 314 -21.24 41.79 25.05
N ALA A 315 -22.04 40.74 25.28
CA ALA A 315 -23.50 40.85 25.44
C ALA A 315 -24.01 40.64 26.88
N LEU A 316 -23.26 41.08 27.90
CA LEU A 316 -23.79 41.21 29.27
C LEU A 316 -24.09 42.69 29.56
N PRO A 317 -25.37 43.11 29.59
CA PRO A 317 -25.72 44.41 30.14
C PRO A 317 -25.45 44.42 31.64
N THR A 318 -24.66 45.40 32.07
CA THR A 318 -24.51 45.78 33.47
C THR A 318 -25.82 46.36 33.99
N HIS A 319 -26.51 45.63 34.86
CA HIS A 319 -27.47 46.15 35.83
C HIS A 319 -27.49 45.26 37.07
#